data_AF-W2P595-F1
#
_entry.id   AF-W2P595-F1
#
_cell.length_a   1.000
_cell.length_b   1.000
_cell.length_c   1.000
_cell.angle_alpha   90.00
_cell.angle_beta   90.00
_cell.angle_gamma   90.00
#
_symmetry.space_group_name_H-M   'P 1'
#
loop_
_entity.id
_entity.type
_entity.pdbx_description
1 polymer ?
#
loop_
_entity_poly.entity_id
_entity_poly.type
_entity_poly.pdbx_seq_one_letter_code
_entity_poly.pdbx_strand_id
1 'polypeptide(L)'
;MRSIGLALLLAPALAELCFADNLDKYGIFTPKKIALSSVPSMDGQSYSGGFTLSTDEPLATLDYNYEVAGLPYFVVSSVSNGPVEVEVKYAEQFPALSLNYSDGPSQFTTSIANSRRVETHRFTEDEIGATITSILSQPGQRWQSLRLLTGDSITFETVGLQASVEVIDDLTALPGKFSSSNAKYDEIWKLGARA
;
A
#
# COMPACT_ATOMS: atom_id res chain seq x y z
N MET A 1 32.55 -9.33 -37.26
CA MET A 1 32.20 -8.09 -36.52
C MET A 1 30.86 -8.33 -35.84
N ARG A 2 30.85 -8.44 -34.50
CA ARG A 2 29.63 -8.69 -33.73
C ARG A 2 28.94 -7.35 -33.46
N SER A 3 27.70 -7.23 -33.90
CA SER A 3 26.79 -6.14 -33.55
C SER A 3 26.29 -6.37 -32.13
N ILE A 4 26.61 -5.45 -31.22
CA ILE A 4 26.00 -5.32 -29.90
C ILE A 4 25.33 -3.96 -29.89
N GLY A 5 24.09 -3.90 -29.40
CA GLY A 5 23.50 -2.66 -28.91
C GLY A 5 22.21 -2.29 -29.60
N LEU A 6 21.08 -2.70 -29.02
CA LEU A 6 20.06 -1.80 -28.48
C LEU A 6 18.99 -2.66 -27.79
N ALA A 7 19.27 -3.08 -26.57
CA ALA A 7 18.25 -3.58 -25.66
C ALA A 7 18.56 -2.95 -24.29
N LEU A 8 17.51 -2.59 -23.57
CA LEU A 8 17.47 -1.88 -22.28
C LEU A 8 17.43 -0.36 -22.37
N LEU A 9 16.23 0.18 -22.13
CA LEU A 9 15.93 1.40 -21.35
C LEU A 9 14.41 1.69 -21.28
N LEU A 10 13.56 0.90 -21.97
CA LEU A 10 12.11 1.14 -22.01
C LEU A 10 11.32 0.75 -20.74
N ALA A 11 11.82 -0.16 -19.91
CA ALA A 11 11.08 -0.66 -18.75
C ALA A 11 10.88 0.37 -17.61
N PRO A 12 11.92 1.10 -17.13
CA PRO A 12 11.73 2.08 -16.06
C PRO A 12 10.86 3.26 -16.51
N ALA A 13 11.02 3.71 -17.76
CA ALA A 13 10.20 4.79 -18.32
C ALA A 13 8.71 4.43 -18.44
N LEU A 14 8.38 3.17 -18.77
CA LEU A 14 6.99 2.72 -18.80
C LEU A 14 6.35 2.67 -17.40
N ALA A 15 7.11 2.27 -16.38
CA ALA A 15 6.63 2.23 -15.00
C ALA A 15 6.34 3.63 -14.47
N GLU A 16 7.22 4.60 -14.72
CA GLU A 16 7.00 6.02 -14.41
C GLU A 16 5.79 6.60 -15.14
N LEU A 17 5.60 6.27 -16.42
CA LEU A 17 4.45 6.74 -17.21
C LEU A 17 3.11 6.20 -16.65
N CYS A 18 3.05 4.89 -16.36
CA CYS A 18 1.89 4.27 -15.74
C CYS A 18 1.63 4.83 -14.32
N PHE A 19 2.68 5.27 -13.62
CA PHE A 19 2.56 5.92 -12.32
C PHE A 19 1.88 7.29 -12.41
N ALA A 20 2.30 8.11 -13.36
CA ALA A 20 1.67 9.41 -13.61
C ALA A 20 0.20 9.26 -14.06
N ASP A 21 -0.09 8.32 -14.97
CA ASP A 21 -1.43 8.17 -15.55
C ASP A 21 -2.50 7.77 -14.52
N ASN A 22 -2.30 6.76 -13.64
CA ASN A 22 -3.34 6.47 -12.64
C ASN A 22 -3.36 7.50 -11.51
N LEU A 23 -2.24 8.17 -11.22
CA LEU A 23 -2.21 9.25 -10.24
C LEU A 23 -3.14 10.39 -10.68
N ASP A 24 -3.03 10.81 -11.94
CA ASP A 24 -3.85 11.88 -12.50
C ASP A 24 -5.33 11.45 -12.65
N LYS A 25 -5.58 10.17 -12.92
CA LYS A 25 -6.93 9.66 -13.20
C LYS A 25 -7.74 9.30 -11.95
N TYR A 26 -7.11 8.63 -10.98
CA TYR A 26 -7.80 8.03 -9.84
C TYR A 26 -7.31 8.55 -8.49
N GLY A 27 -6.11 9.13 -8.43
CA GLY A 27 -5.53 9.68 -7.21
C GLY A 27 -4.73 8.66 -6.39
N ILE A 28 -4.62 8.93 -5.09
CA ILE A 28 -3.85 8.14 -4.13
C ILE A 28 -4.71 7.79 -2.93
N PHE A 29 -4.63 6.54 -2.49
CA PHE A 29 -5.06 6.15 -1.15
C PHE A 29 -3.88 6.26 -0.18
N THR A 30 -4.04 7.07 0.86
CA THR A 30 -3.11 7.13 1.99
C THR A 30 -3.72 6.45 3.22
N PRO A 31 -2.91 5.83 4.10
CA PRO A 31 -3.39 5.37 5.39
C PRO A 31 -4.08 6.50 6.15
N LYS A 32 -5.08 6.15 6.96
CA LYS A 32 -5.77 7.08 7.85
C LYS A 32 -5.30 6.91 9.31
N LYS A 33 -4.82 5.71 9.68
CA LYS A 33 -4.21 5.45 10.99
C LYS A 33 -2.94 4.64 10.90
N ILE A 34 -2.10 4.77 11.93
CA ILE A 34 -0.87 4.00 12.11
C ILE A 34 -0.69 3.54 13.56
N ALA A 35 -0.21 2.31 13.75
CA ALA A 35 0.31 1.81 15.03
C ALA A 35 1.74 1.29 14.82
N LEU A 36 2.69 1.74 15.65
CA LEU A 36 4.06 1.23 15.69
C LEU A 36 4.22 0.28 16.88
N SER A 37 4.74 -0.92 16.63
CA SER A 37 4.81 -2.00 17.62
C SER A 37 5.66 -3.17 17.10
N SER A 38 5.72 -4.27 17.86
CA SER A 38 6.35 -5.53 17.41
C SER A 38 5.37 -6.48 16.70
N VAL A 39 4.06 -6.28 16.87
CA VAL A 39 2.96 -7.12 16.34
C VAL A 39 1.83 -6.24 15.78
N PRO A 40 1.05 -6.70 14.78
CA PRO A 40 -0.06 -5.90 14.25
C PRO A 40 -1.03 -5.40 15.32
N SER A 41 -1.49 -4.16 15.21
CA SER A 41 -2.43 -3.53 16.17
C SER A 41 -3.49 -2.68 15.48
N MET A 42 -4.73 -2.75 15.97
CA MET A 42 -5.83 -1.87 15.57
C MET A 42 -5.84 -0.55 16.35
N ASP A 43 -5.09 -0.47 17.45
CA ASP A 43 -5.02 0.70 18.33
C ASP A 43 -4.04 1.75 17.77
N GLY A 44 -4.34 2.22 16.55
CA GLY A 44 -3.54 3.20 15.83
C GLY A 44 -3.94 4.65 16.11
N GLN A 45 -2.95 5.53 16.13
CA GLN A 45 -3.15 6.98 16.09
C GLN A 45 -3.44 7.46 14.66
N SER A 46 -3.87 8.71 14.51
CA SER A 46 -4.05 9.30 13.18
C SER A 46 -2.74 9.31 12.41
N TYR A 47 -2.78 8.90 11.14
CA TYR A 47 -1.62 8.95 10.27
C TYR A 47 -1.42 10.39 9.76
N SER A 48 -0.26 10.98 10.06
CA SER A 48 0.09 12.36 9.69
C SER A 48 1.11 12.44 8.54
N GLY A 49 1.38 11.32 7.87
CA GLY A 49 2.53 11.19 6.96
C GLY A 49 3.79 10.78 7.71
N GLY A 50 4.62 9.99 7.02
CA GLY A 50 5.91 9.47 7.49
C GLY A 50 5.88 8.59 8.75
N PHE A 51 6.88 7.72 8.88
CA PHE A 51 7.16 6.95 10.11
C PHE A 51 8.51 6.25 10.00
N THR A 52 9.05 5.83 11.13
CA THR A 52 10.31 5.11 11.20
C THR A 52 10.07 3.69 11.70
N LEU A 53 10.69 2.72 11.05
CA LEU A 53 10.88 1.38 11.60
C LEU A 53 12.28 1.29 12.19
N SER A 54 12.40 0.65 13.35
CA SER A 54 13.67 0.39 14.02
C SER A 54 13.65 -0.98 14.68
N THR A 55 14.74 -1.40 15.30
CA THR A 55 14.77 -2.63 16.09
C THR A 55 13.81 -2.61 17.29
N ASP A 56 13.49 -1.44 17.83
CA ASP A 56 12.59 -1.27 18.98
C ASP A 56 11.12 -1.25 18.55
N GLU A 57 10.83 -0.61 17.42
CA GLU A 57 9.51 -0.57 16.78
C GLU A 57 9.61 -1.14 15.35
N PRO A 58 9.70 -2.48 15.21
CA PRO A 58 10.03 -3.10 13.94
C PRO A 58 8.83 -3.23 13.01
N LEU A 59 7.61 -2.91 13.44
CA LEU A 59 6.40 -3.04 12.63
C LEU A 59 5.52 -1.80 12.70
N ALA A 60 5.08 -1.34 11.53
CA ALA A 60 3.97 -0.41 11.36
C ALA A 60 2.72 -1.16 10.89
N THR A 61 1.58 -0.90 11.53
CA THR A 61 0.26 -1.30 11.06
C THR A 61 -0.48 -0.08 10.54
N LEU A 62 -0.97 -0.15 9.31
CA LEU A 62 -1.66 0.93 8.62
C LEU A 62 -3.13 0.54 8.40
N ASP A 63 -4.04 1.44 8.75
CA ASP A 63 -5.48 1.32 8.51
C ASP A 63 -5.91 2.36 7.48
N TYR A 64 -6.43 1.91 6.34
CA TYR A 64 -7.01 2.78 5.31
C TYR A 64 -8.46 3.18 5.61
N ASN A 65 -9.01 2.76 6.76
CA ASN A 65 -10.37 2.96 7.28
C ASN A 65 -11.47 2.22 6.50
N TYR A 66 -11.31 2.04 5.20
CA TYR A 66 -12.18 1.26 4.32
C TYR A 66 -11.33 0.48 3.30
N GLU A 67 -11.97 -0.39 2.53
CA GLU A 67 -11.32 -1.16 1.46
C GLU A 67 -10.87 -0.23 0.33
N VAL A 68 -9.62 -0.38 -0.10
CA VAL A 68 -9.00 0.38 -1.17
C VAL A 68 -8.27 -0.56 -2.14
N ALA A 69 -8.01 -0.11 -3.36
CA ALA A 69 -7.34 -0.90 -4.38
C ALA A 69 -6.34 -0.06 -5.18
N GLY A 70 -5.21 -0.66 -5.54
CA GLY A 70 -4.17 0.07 -6.26
C GLY A 70 -2.82 -0.62 -6.34
N LEU A 71 -1.80 0.13 -6.78
CA LEU A 71 -0.40 -0.28 -6.78
C LEU A 71 0.29 0.31 -5.56
N PRO A 72 0.81 -0.52 -4.63
CA PRO A 72 1.57 -0.02 -3.48
C PRO A 72 2.77 0.83 -3.91
N TYR A 73 3.00 1.93 -3.20
CA TYR A 73 4.20 2.75 -3.36
C TYR A 73 4.77 3.20 -2.02
N PHE A 74 6.07 3.50 -2.03
CA PHE A 74 6.87 3.87 -0.87
C PHE A 74 7.86 4.97 -1.27
N VAL A 75 8.02 5.99 -0.41
CA VAL A 75 9.10 6.97 -0.50
C VAL A 75 9.83 6.96 0.83
N VAL A 76 11.15 6.82 0.80
CA VAL A 76 12.00 6.74 2.00
C VAL A 76 12.86 7.98 2.10
N SER A 77 12.95 8.56 3.31
CA SER A 77 13.77 9.74 3.58
C SER A 77 15.10 9.40 4.24
N SER A 78 15.24 8.20 4.82
CA SER A 78 16.50 7.72 5.39
C SER A 78 16.55 6.20 5.44
N VAL A 79 17.76 5.67 5.28
CA VAL A 79 18.11 4.26 5.50
C VAL A 79 19.38 4.27 6.35
N SER A 80 19.37 3.61 7.50
CA SER A 80 20.51 3.59 8.43
C SER A 80 21.29 2.29 8.27
N ASN A 81 22.60 2.38 7.97
CA ASN A 81 23.51 1.25 7.83
C ASN A 81 22.96 0.17 6.86
N GLY A 82 22.47 0.63 5.70
CA GLY A 82 21.79 -0.20 4.70
C GLY A 82 22.66 -1.31 4.10
N PRO A 83 22.06 -2.27 3.39
CA PRO A 83 20.66 -2.37 2.95
C PRO A 83 19.67 -2.73 4.06
N VAL A 84 18.42 -2.27 3.93
CA VAL A 84 17.31 -2.63 4.81
C VAL A 84 16.28 -3.45 4.04
N GLU A 85 15.83 -4.58 4.58
CA GLU A 85 14.72 -5.34 4.01
C GLU A 85 13.45 -5.17 4.85
N VAL A 86 12.33 -4.94 4.18
CA VAL A 86 11.01 -4.73 4.79
C VAL A 86 10.01 -5.72 4.20
N GLU A 87 9.40 -6.54 5.06
CA GLU A 87 8.21 -7.32 4.70
C GLU A 87 7.00 -6.39 4.66
N VAL A 88 6.24 -6.44 3.57
CA VAL A 88 4.98 -5.73 3.43
C VAL A 88 3.86 -6.75 3.25
N LYS A 89 2.83 -6.69 4.10
CA LYS A 89 1.63 -7.52 4.01
C LYS A 89 0.41 -6.66 3.78
N TYR A 90 -0.55 -7.21 3.04
CA TYR A 90 -1.81 -6.55 2.69
C TYR A 90 -2.98 -7.46 3.04
N ALA A 91 -4.02 -6.92 3.66
CA ALA A 91 -5.18 -7.68 4.09
C ALA A 91 -6.49 -6.89 4.01
N GLU A 92 -7.58 -7.57 3.68
CA GLU A 92 -8.95 -7.09 3.88
C GLU A 92 -9.33 -7.19 5.37
N GLN A 93 -9.00 -8.32 6.01
CA GLN A 93 -9.29 -8.58 7.42
C GLN A 93 -8.06 -8.43 8.30
N PHE A 94 -8.16 -7.62 9.35
CA PHE A 94 -7.05 -7.35 10.29
C PHE A 94 -6.32 -8.61 10.80
N PRO A 95 -7.00 -9.69 11.24
CA PRO A 95 -6.31 -10.89 11.75
C PRO A 95 -5.39 -11.56 10.73
N ALA A 96 -5.62 -11.33 9.44
CA ALA A 96 -4.80 -11.92 8.38
C ALA A 96 -3.38 -11.34 8.36
N LEU A 97 -3.13 -10.11 8.87
CA LEU A 97 -1.77 -9.56 8.99
C LEU A 97 -0.81 -10.44 9.81
N SER A 98 -1.35 -11.27 10.71
CA SER A 98 -0.58 -12.21 11.53
C SER A 98 -0.29 -13.55 10.85
N LEU A 99 -0.83 -13.79 9.65
CA LEU A 99 -0.57 -15.00 8.87
C LEU A 99 0.68 -14.83 7.99
N ASN A 100 1.30 -15.94 7.60
CA ASN A 100 2.54 -15.93 6.81
C ASN A 100 2.36 -15.28 5.44
N TYR A 101 1.21 -15.49 4.79
CA TYR A 101 0.89 -14.96 3.46
C TYR A 101 -0.27 -13.96 3.49
N SER A 102 -0.47 -13.32 4.63
CA SER A 102 -1.64 -12.49 4.88
C SER A 102 -2.96 -13.22 4.57
N ASP A 103 -3.90 -12.59 3.85
CA ASP A 103 -5.11 -13.26 3.34
C ASP A 103 -4.94 -13.95 1.97
N GLY A 104 -3.71 -14.04 1.47
CA GLY A 104 -3.36 -14.81 0.28
C GLY A 104 -2.91 -16.26 0.59
N PRO A 105 -2.64 -17.07 -0.45
CA PRO A 105 -2.82 -16.77 -1.86
C PRO A 105 -4.29 -16.84 -2.32
N SER A 106 -4.76 -15.85 -3.08
CA SER A 106 -6.07 -15.96 -3.76
C SER A 106 -6.04 -17.07 -4.83
N GLN A 107 -7.07 -17.92 -4.84
CA GLN A 107 -7.22 -19.03 -5.79
C GLN A 107 -7.48 -18.56 -7.22
N PHE A 108 -8.08 -17.37 -7.38
CA PHE A 108 -8.42 -16.78 -8.67
C PHE A 108 -7.84 -15.37 -8.73
N THR A 109 -6.67 -15.25 -9.38
CA THR A 109 -6.01 -13.97 -9.61
C THR A 109 -5.73 -13.76 -11.08
N THR A 110 -5.76 -12.52 -11.54
CA THR A 110 -5.18 -12.15 -12.83
C THR A 110 -3.66 -12.09 -12.71
N SER A 111 -2.94 -12.11 -13.84
CA SER A 111 -1.47 -12.03 -13.84
C SER A 111 -0.91 -10.69 -13.34
N ILE A 112 -1.77 -9.69 -13.11
CA ILE A 112 -1.41 -8.34 -12.66
C ILE A 112 -1.71 -8.10 -11.18
N ALA A 113 -2.38 -9.04 -10.50
CA ALA A 113 -2.73 -8.93 -9.09
C ALA A 113 -1.80 -9.79 -8.22
N ASN A 114 -1.41 -9.26 -7.06
CA ASN A 114 -0.59 -9.98 -6.11
C ASN A 114 -1.47 -10.98 -5.34
N SER A 115 -1.48 -12.24 -5.77
CA SER A 115 -2.26 -13.26 -5.06
C SER A 115 -1.73 -13.55 -3.67
N ARG A 116 -0.41 -13.51 -3.45
CA ARG A 116 0.24 -13.91 -2.20
C ARG A 116 0.15 -12.87 -1.09
N ARG A 117 -0.19 -11.61 -1.42
CA ARG A 117 -0.49 -10.54 -0.44
C ARG A 117 0.63 -10.26 0.56
N VAL A 118 1.85 -10.68 0.23
CA VAL A 118 3.08 -10.41 0.97
C VAL A 118 4.21 -10.19 -0.02
N GLU A 119 5.04 -9.16 0.24
CA GLU A 119 6.20 -8.78 -0.55
C GLU A 119 7.37 -8.47 0.38
N THR A 120 8.59 -8.63 -0.10
CA THR A 120 9.79 -8.15 0.60
C THR A 120 10.46 -7.11 -0.28
N HIS A 121 10.56 -5.89 0.22
CA HIS A 121 11.24 -4.79 -0.44
C HIS A 121 12.60 -4.59 0.20
N ARG A 122 13.59 -4.29 -0.63
CA ARG A 122 14.94 -3.97 -0.19
C ARG A 122 15.19 -2.50 -0.52
N PHE A 123 15.62 -1.74 0.48
CA PHE A 123 15.88 -0.31 0.38
C PHE A 123 17.36 -0.03 0.65
N THR A 124 17.93 0.87 -0.14
CA THR A 124 19.31 1.33 -0.08
C THR A 124 19.39 2.85 -0.02
N GLU A 125 20.55 3.39 0.35
CA GLU A 125 20.76 4.85 0.43
C GLU A 125 20.56 5.55 -0.93
N ASP A 126 20.83 4.87 -2.04
CA ASP A 126 20.66 5.38 -3.40
C ASP A 126 19.17 5.57 -3.80
N GLU A 127 18.24 4.96 -3.06
CA GLU A 127 16.79 5.04 -3.31
C GLU A 127 16.09 6.10 -2.44
N ILE A 128 16.84 6.83 -1.61
CA ILE A 128 16.28 7.92 -0.80
C ILE A 128 15.67 8.99 -1.71
N GLY A 129 14.41 9.35 -1.42
CA GLY A 129 13.61 10.30 -2.20
C GLY A 129 13.02 9.74 -3.50
N ALA A 130 13.36 8.50 -3.90
CA ALA A 130 12.74 7.86 -5.05
C ALA A 130 11.37 7.27 -4.68
N THR A 131 10.44 7.26 -5.63
CA THR A 131 9.17 6.52 -5.49
C THR A 131 9.40 5.07 -5.91
N ILE A 132 9.32 4.16 -4.94
CA ILE A 132 9.43 2.72 -5.14
C ILE A 132 8.05 2.13 -5.19
N THR A 133 7.79 1.24 -6.16
CA THR A 133 6.44 0.81 -6.49
C THR A 133 6.39 -0.71 -6.63
N SER A 134 5.39 -1.36 -6.05
CA SER A 134 5.12 -2.77 -6.32
C SER A 134 4.65 -2.95 -7.76
N ILE A 135 5.10 -4.02 -8.42
CA ILE A 135 4.76 -4.32 -9.81
C ILE A 135 3.35 -4.93 -9.93
N LEU A 136 2.89 -5.58 -8.85
CA LEU A 136 1.59 -6.25 -8.80
C LEU A 136 0.60 -5.43 -7.97
N SER A 137 -0.60 -5.25 -8.51
CA SER A 137 -1.67 -4.52 -7.85
C SER A 137 -2.28 -5.31 -6.70
N GLN A 138 -2.75 -4.59 -5.69
CA GLN A 138 -3.62 -5.08 -4.63
C GLN A 138 -5.08 -4.79 -5.03
N PRO A 139 -5.87 -5.82 -5.41
CA PRO A 139 -7.23 -5.62 -5.94
C PRO A 139 -8.29 -5.24 -4.89
N GLY A 140 -7.94 -5.24 -3.61
CA GLY A 140 -8.78 -4.85 -2.48
C GLY A 140 -8.08 -5.13 -1.16
N GLN A 141 -7.86 -4.12 -0.33
CA GLN A 141 -7.30 -4.25 1.02
C GLN A 141 -7.72 -3.06 1.88
N ARG A 142 -7.82 -3.26 3.19
CA ARG A 142 -7.95 -2.18 4.18
C ARG A 142 -6.72 -2.03 5.06
N TRP A 143 -6.01 -3.11 5.31
CA TRP A 143 -4.93 -3.21 6.29
C TRP A 143 -3.62 -3.50 5.59
N GLN A 144 -2.57 -2.79 5.99
CA GLN A 144 -1.20 -3.04 5.54
C GLN A 144 -0.28 -3.11 6.75
N SER A 145 0.71 -3.99 6.73
CA SER A 145 1.81 -3.93 7.69
C SER A 145 3.15 -3.85 6.99
N LEU A 146 4.05 -3.01 7.51
CA LEU A 146 5.45 -2.97 7.10
C LEU A 146 6.30 -3.42 8.28
N ARG A 147 7.13 -4.44 8.10
CA ARG A 147 8.00 -4.99 9.13
C ARG A 147 9.46 -4.96 8.70
N LEU A 148 10.31 -4.36 9.52
CA LEU A 148 11.76 -4.43 9.40
C LEU A 148 12.24 -5.88 9.59
N LEU A 149 12.89 -6.44 8.57
CA LEU A 149 13.48 -7.78 8.60
C LEU A 149 14.98 -7.74 8.87
N THR A 150 15.68 -6.79 8.24
CA THR A 150 17.13 -6.63 8.33
C THR A 150 17.52 -5.15 8.34
N GLY A 151 18.71 -4.85 8.86
CA GLY A 151 19.21 -3.50 9.06
C GLY A 151 18.69 -2.85 10.35
N ASP A 152 19.16 -1.63 10.62
CA ASP A 152 18.94 -0.99 11.92
C ASP A 152 17.66 -0.15 11.94
N SER A 153 17.48 0.68 10.90
CA SER A 153 16.34 1.58 10.81
C SER A 153 16.10 2.10 9.38
N ILE A 154 14.85 2.40 9.08
CA ILE A 154 14.39 3.04 7.85
C ILE A 154 13.27 4.03 8.16
N THR A 155 13.33 5.23 7.59
CA THR A 155 12.25 6.21 7.69
C THR A 155 11.55 6.34 6.35
N PHE A 156 10.25 6.04 6.36
CA PHE A 156 9.35 6.33 5.27
C PHE A 156 8.89 7.78 5.38
N GLU A 157 8.95 8.51 4.26
CA GLU A 157 8.30 9.81 4.12
C GLU A 157 6.81 9.64 3.85
N THR A 158 6.47 8.70 2.96
CA THR A 158 5.09 8.38 2.63
C THR A 158 4.97 6.95 2.13
N VAL A 159 3.80 6.37 2.38
CA VAL A 159 3.39 5.06 1.89
C VAL A 159 1.92 5.16 1.48
N GLY A 160 1.53 4.39 0.48
CA GLY A 160 0.14 4.37 0.04
C GLY A 160 -0.09 3.44 -1.13
N LEU A 161 -1.21 3.64 -1.81
CA LEU A 161 -1.53 2.99 -3.06
C LEU A 161 -1.83 4.05 -4.12
N GLN A 162 -1.17 3.91 -5.28
CA GLN A 162 -1.63 4.55 -6.50
C GLN A 162 -2.96 3.89 -6.88
N ALA A 163 -4.04 4.65 -6.86
CA ALA A 163 -5.38 4.07 -6.92
C ALA A 163 -5.67 3.43 -8.28
N SER A 164 -6.29 2.25 -8.28
CA SER A 164 -6.83 1.59 -9.48
C SER A 164 -8.34 1.78 -9.65
N VAL A 165 -8.96 2.42 -8.65
CA VAL A 165 -10.37 2.78 -8.57
C VAL A 165 -10.47 4.23 -8.08
N GLU A 166 -11.61 4.90 -8.31
CA GLU A 166 -11.79 6.29 -7.89
C GLU A 166 -11.70 6.45 -6.37
N VAL A 167 -10.94 7.45 -5.90
CA VAL A 167 -10.83 7.78 -4.48
C VAL A 167 -12.06 8.59 -4.05
N ILE A 168 -12.99 7.93 -3.37
CA ILE A 168 -14.23 8.55 -2.88
C ILE A 168 -14.12 8.77 -1.36
N ASP A 169 -13.56 9.90 -0.94
CA ASP A 169 -13.50 10.28 0.48
C ASP A 169 -14.84 10.90 0.97
N ASP A 170 -15.53 11.67 0.11
CA ASP A 170 -16.82 12.29 0.41
C ASP A 170 -17.98 11.65 -0.39
N LEU A 171 -18.76 10.80 0.28
CA LEU A 171 -19.93 10.15 -0.34
C LEU A 171 -21.05 11.13 -0.71
N THR A 172 -21.05 12.35 -0.16
CA THR A 172 -22.11 13.32 -0.45
C THR A 172 -21.96 13.97 -1.83
N ALA A 173 -20.76 13.88 -2.41
CA ALA A 173 -20.42 14.32 -3.75
C ALA A 173 -20.93 13.36 -4.84
N LEU A 174 -21.30 12.12 -4.48
CA LEU A 174 -21.83 11.16 -5.43
C LEU A 174 -23.20 11.58 -5.98
N PRO A 175 -23.47 11.33 -7.27
CA PRO A 175 -24.74 11.70 -7.91
C PRO A 175 -25.92 10.88 -7.39
N GLY A 176 -25.67 9.62 -7.00
CA GLY A 176 -26.67 8.74 -6.38
C GLY A 176 -26.63 8.88 -4.86
N LYS A 177 -27.80 8.99 -4.24
CA LYS A 177 -27.94 9.07 -2.78
C LYS A 177 -29.02 8.10 -2.30
N PHE A 178 -28.84 7.55 -1.12
CA PHE A 178 -29.82 6.70 -0.46
C PHE A 178 -29.97 7.13 0.99
N SER A 179 -31.20 7.07 1.48
CA SER A 179 -31.51 7.20 2.90
C SER A 179 -32.75 6.38 3.20
N SER A 180 -32.74 5.76 4.38
CA SER A 180 -33.79 4.89 4.90
C SER A 180 -34.15 5.31 6.32
N SER A 181 -35.33 4.88 6.78
CA SER A 181 -35.69 4.98 8.20
C SER A 181 -34.88 4.05 9.09
N ASN A 182 -34.16 3.07 8.51
CA ASN A 182 -33.26 2.19 9.22
C ASN A 182 -31.80 2.58 8.96
N ALA A 183 -31.16 3.17 9.97
CA ALA A 183 -29.77 3.62 9.89
C ALA A 183 -28.79 2.51 9.45
N LYS A 184 -29.07 1.23 9.73
CA LYS A 184 -28.22 0.12 9.28
C LYS A 184 -28.24 -0.04 7.76
N TYR A 185 -29.35 0.27 7.10
CA TYR A 185 -29.43 0.24 5.63
C TYR A 185 -28.65 1.40 5.01
N ASP A 186 -28.61 2.55 5.68
CA ASP A 186 -27.75 3.66 5.26
C ASP A 186 -26.27 3.27 5.35
N GLU A 187 -25.85 2.60 6.43
CA GLU A 187 -24.48 2.10 6.56
C GLU A 187 -24.13 1.04 5.50
N ILE A 188 -25.04 0.10 5.21
CA ILE A 188 -24.83 -0.88 4.13
C ILE A 188 -24.70 -0.19 2.77
N TRP A 189 -25.54 0.81 2.49
CA TRP A 189 -25.44 1.57 1.25
C TRP A 189 -24.11 2.34 1.16
N LYS A 190 -23.67 2.97 2.25
CA LYS A 190 -22.38 3.68 2.30
C LYS A 190 -21.20 2.77 1.99
N LEU A 191 -21.24 1.50 2.42
CA LEU A 191 -20.22 0.51 2.06
C LEU A 191 -20.21 0.23 0.56
N GLY A 192 -21.38 0.01 -0.05
CA GLY A 192 -21.49 -0.24 -1.49
C GLY A 192 -21.17 0.98 -2.35
N ALA A 193 -21.45 2.19 -1.87
CA ALA A 193 -21.17 3.43 -2.59
C ALA A 193 -19.67 3.78 -2.67
N ARG A 194 -18.83 3.16 -1.84
CA ARG A 194 -17.37 3.30 -1.85
C ARG A 194 -16.65 2.24 -2.69
N ALA A 195 -17.34 1.16 -3.05
CA ALA A 195 -16.78 -0.03 -3.68
C ALA A 195 -16.62 0.10 -5.20
#